data_AF-A0AAE8K9V4-F1
#
_entry.id   AF-A0AAE8K9V4-F1
#
_cell.length_a   1.000
_cell.length_b   1.000
_cell.length_c   1.000
_cell.angle_alpha   90.00
_cell.angle_beta   90.00
_cell.angle_gamma   90.00
#
_symmetry.space_group_name_H-M   'P 1'
#
loop_
_entity.id
_entity.type
_entity.pdbx_description
1 polymer ?
#
loop_
_entity_poly.entity_id
_entity_poly.type
_entity_poly.pdbx_seq_one_letter_code
_entity_poly.pdbx_strand_id
1 'polypeptide(L)'
;MTYGGESQEQVRERMATTVLKLMQETDGQSVLMVSHGGAMANFARAWRKNWRLDDLGHMTNCGILKFTFEQDQFYLEEVIGHDFSDWEAK
;
A
#
# COMPACT_ATOMS: atom_id res chain seq x y z
N MET A 1 1.22 3.28 -22.78
CA MET A 1 2.57 3.68 -22.35
C MET A 1 3.50 3.72 -23.54
N THR A 2 4.42 4.67 -23.58
CA THR A 2 5.50 4.71 -24.57
C THR A 2 6.78 4.13 -23.94
N TYR A 3 7.61 3.44 -24.74
CA TYR A 3 8.95 2.92 -24.36
C TYR A 3 9.03 1.66 -23.47
N GLY A 4 7.98 0.82 -23.41
CA GLY A 4 8.09 -0.54 -22.84
C GLY A 4 7.96 -0.66 -21.30
N GLY A 5 7.58 0.41 -20.60
CA GLY A 5 7.26 0.37 -19.17
C GLY A 5 5.86 -0.17 -18.86
N GLU A 6 5.61 -0.42 -17.56
CA GLU A 6 4.30 -0.85 -17.04
C GLU A 6 3.34 0.33 -16.83
N SER A 7 2.15 0.27 -17.45
CA SER A 7 1.05 1.19 -17.15
C SER A 7 0.68 1.19 -15.67
N GLN A 8 0.03 2.27 -15.21
CA GLN A 8 -0.51 2.33 -13.85
C GLN A 8 -1.45 1.14 -13.56
N GLU A 9 -2.22 0.70 -14.57
CA GLU A 9 -3.07 -0.48 -14.47
C GLU A 9 -2.24 -1.75 -14.25
N GLN A 10 -1.21 -1.97 -15.07
CA GLN A 10 -0.37 -3.16 -14.99
C GLN A 10 0.32 -3.29 -13.62
N VAL A 11 0.89 -2.19 -13.08
CA VAL A 11 1.47 -2.24 -11.73
C VAL A 11 0.41 -2.47 -10.65
N ARG A 12 -0.80 -1.91 -10.80
CA ARG A 12 -1.90 -2.12 -9.85
C ARG A 12 -2.32 -3.59 -9.82
N GLU A 13 -2.60 -4.18 -10.97
CA GLU A 13 -3.01 -5.58 -11.10
C GLU A 13 -1.92 -6.53 -10.59
N ARG A 14 -0.65 -6.28 -10.96
CA ARG A 14 0.48 -7.07 -10.50
C ARG A 14 0.63 -7.02 -8.98
N MET A 15 0.57 -5.82 -8.39
CA MET A 15 0.69 -5.66 -6.94
C MET A 15 -0.49 -6.29 -6.20
N ALA A 16 -1.73 -6.09 -6.65
CA ALA A 16 -2.91 -6.70 -6.04
C ALA A 16 -2.84 -8.23 -6.07
N THR A 17 -2.47 -8.81 -7.21
CA THR A 17 -2.34 -10.27 -7.37
C THR A 17 -1.23 -10.83 -6.48
N THR A 18 -0.07 -10.17 -6.45
CA THR A 18 1.09 -10.62 -5.67
C THR A 18 0.80 -10.60 -4.18
N VAL A 19 0.25 -9.48 -3.67
CA VAL A 19 -0.02 -9.33 -2.24
C VAL A 19 -1.19 -10.22 -1.80
N LEU A 20 -2.23 -10.40 -2.61
CA LEU A 20 -3.31 -11.35 -2.33
C LEU A 20 -2.75 -12.77 -2.15
N LYS A 21 -1.94 -13.23 -3.11
CA LYS A 21 -1.31 -14.55 -3.03
C LYS A 21 -0.47 -14.71 -1.76
N LEU A 22 0.36 -13.72 -1.43
CA LEU A 22 1.18 -13.76 -0.21
C LEU A 22 0.33 -13.84 1.06
N MET A 23 -0.79 -13.13 1.12
CA MET A 23 -1.69 -13.15 2.27
C MET A 23 -2.55 -14.43 2.36
N GLN A 24 -2.82 -15.11 1.24
CA GLN A 24 -3.48 -16.41 1.22
C GLN A 24 -2.57 -17.56 1.64
N GLU A 25 -1.25 -17.43 1.40
CA GLU A 25 -0.26 -18.49 1.65
C GLU A 25 0.44 -18.37 3.01
N THR A 26 0.32 -17.23 3.69
CA THR A 26 0.98 -16.97 4.99
C THR A 26 0.15 -17.49 6.17
N ASP A 27 0.80 -18.14 7.13
CA ASP A 27 0.20 -18.45 8.45
C ASP A 27 0.34 -17.26 9.43
N GLY A 28 1.07 -16.22 9.04
CA GLY A 28 1.36 -15.06 9.87
C GLY A 28 0.14 -14.18 10.12
N GLN A 29 -0.15 -13.89 11.39
CA GLN A 29 -1.24 -12.99 11.80
C GLN A 29 -0.94 -11.51 11.50
N SER A 30 0.31 -11.15 11.27
CA SER A 30 0.75 -9.81 10.89
C SER A 30 1.95 -9.93 9.96
N VAL A 31 1.86 -9.29 8.80
CA VAL A 31 2.87 -9.38 7.74
C VAL A 31 3.37 -7.98 7.41
N LEU A 32 4.69 -7.80 7.45
CA LEU A 32 5.34 -6.57 7.00
C LEU A 32 5.85 -6.77 5.56
N MET A 33 5.45 -5.87 4.66
CA MET A 33 5.92 -5.84 3.28
C MET A 33 6.58 -4.49 3.00
N VAL A 34 7.80 -4.51 2.46
CA VAL A 34 8.54 -3.29 2.09
C VAL A 34 8.51 -3.14 0.57
N SER A 35 8.12 -1.95 0.10
CA SER A 35 8.02 -1.65 -1.33
C SER A 35 8.26 -0.16 -1.60
N HIS A 36 7.99 0.29 -2.83
CA HIS A 36 8.16 1.67 -3.26
C HIS A 36 6.82 2.42 -3.27
N GLY A 37 6.87 3.75 -3.08
CA GLY A 37 5.66 4.59 -2.94
C GLY A 37 4.65 4.43 -4.08
N GLY A 38 5.11 4.38 -5.34
CA GLY A 38 4.22 4.16 -6.49
C GLY A 38 3.54 2.79 -6.50
N ALA A 39 4.24 1.74 -6.08
CA ALA A 39 3.69 0.39 -6.00
C ALA A 39 2.68 0.27 -4.84
N MET A 40 3.03 0.83 -3.67
CA MET A 40 2.16 0.90 -2.50
C MET A 40 0.87 1.67 -2.78
N ALA A 41 0.97 2.83 -3.44
CA ALA A 41 -0.19 3.64 -3.79
C ALA A 41 -1.11 2.94 -4.79
N ASN A 42 -0.55 2.23 -5.78
CA ASN A 42 -1.36 1.48 -6.72
C ASN A 42 -2.03 0.26 -6.09
N PHE A 43 -1.34 -0.45 -5.19
CA PHE A 43 -1.97 -1.49 -4.37
C PHE A 43 -3.14 -0.95 -3.56
N ALA A 44 -2.94 0.16 -2.83
CA ALA A 44 -4.02 0.81 -2.08
C ALA A 44 -5.20 1.16 -2.99
N ARG A 45 -4.95 1.76 -4.16
CA ARG A 45 -5.99 2.15 -5.13
C ARG A 45 -6.77 0.98 -5.71
N ALA A 46 -6.21 -0.23 -5.75
CA ALA A 46 -6.96 -1.44 -6.12
C ALA A 46 -8.14 -1.69 -5.17
N TRP A 47 -8.00 -1.28 -3.91
CA TRP A 47 -8.97 -1.50 -2.83
C TRP A 47 -9.69 -0.20 -2.41
N ARG A 48 -9.78 0.80 -3.30
CA ARG A 48 -10.33 2.13 -2.98
C ARG A 48 -11.74 2.10 -2.37
N LYS A 49 -12.58 1.14 -2.77
CA LYS A 49 -13.94 0.99 -2.22
C LYS A 49 -13.96 0.54 -0.75
N ASN A 50 -12.86 -0.03 -0.27
CA ASN A 50 -12.69 -0.60 1.05
C ASN A 50 -11.83 0.29 1.96
N TRP A 51 -11.51 1.52 1.53
CA TRP A 51 -10.80 2.47 2.36
C TRP A 51 -11.68 2.96 3.51
N ARG A 52 -11.11 3.05 4.70
CA ARG A 52 -11.74 3.65 5.89
C ARG A 52 -11.21 5.06 6.17
N LEU A 53 -10.74 5.72 5.13
CA LEU A 53 -10.20 7.07 5.09
C LEU A 53 -10.63 7.76 3.80
N ASP A 54 -10.65 9.10 3.83
CA ASP A 54 -11.09 9.91 2.69
C ASP A 54 -9.99 10.09 1.62
N ASP A 55 -8.72 10.16 2.03
CA ASP A 55 -7.58 10.36 1.13
C ASP A 55 -6.31 9.63 1.59
N LEU A 56 -5.56 9.11 0.61
CA LEU A 56 -4.28 8.42 0.84
C LEU A 56 -3.14 9.40 1.14
N GLY A 57 -3.29 10.67 0.77
CA GLY A 57 -2.25 11.67 0.88
C GLY A 57 -1.03 11.40 -0.02
N HIS A 58 0.08 12.06 0.30
CA HIS A 58 1.34 11.90 -0.43
C HIS A 58 2.19 10.78 0.20
N MET A 59 2.61 9.81 -0.62
CA MET A 59 3.53 8.76 -0.17
C MET A 59 4.94 9.32 -0.01
N THR A 60 5.38 9.51 1.24
CA THR A 60 6.76 9.84 1.58
C THR A 60 7.59 8.58 1.84
N ASN A 61 8.92 8.72 1.84
CA ASN A 61 9.79 7.63 2.28
C ASN A 61 9.44 7.22 3.72
N CYS A 62 9.51 5.91 3.97
CA CYS A 62 9.18 5.30 5.26
C CYS A 62 7.72 5.48 5.72
N GLY A 63 6.82 5.97 4.86
CA GLY A 63 5.38 5.95 5.12
C GLY A 63 4.84 4.52 5.17
N ILE A 64 3.87 4.26 6.06
CA ILE A 64 3.27 2.94 6.28
C ILE A 64 1.79 2.98 5.89
N LEU A 65 1.36 1.99 5.11
CA LEU A 65 -0.05 1.74 4.84
C LEU A 65 -0.48 0.50 5.64
N LYS A 66 -1.43 0.68 6.55
CA LYS A 66 -1.92 -0.39 7.41
C LYS A 66 -3.22 -0.93 6.86
N PHE A 67 -3.24 -2.23 6.57
CA PHE A 67 -4.42 -2.93 6.06
C PHE A 67 -4.88 -4.02 7.02
N THR A 68 -6.20 -4.19 7.12
CA THR A 68 -6.82 -5.45 7.55
C THR A 68 -7.06 -6.32 6.32
N PHE A 69 -6.83 -7.62 6.44
CA PHE A 69 -7.12 -8.60 5.39
C PHE A 69 -8.12 -9.63 5.91
N GLU A 70 -9.28 -9.73 5.26
CA GLU A 70 -10.36 -10.66 5.63
C GLU A 70 -11.11 -11.10 4.37
N GLN A 71 -11.39 -12.40 4.24
CA GLN A 71 -12.15 -12.96 3.11
C GLN A 71 -11.63 -12.51 1.74
N ASP A 72 -10.32 -12.60 1.54
CA ASP A 72 -9.63 -12.17 0.31
C ASP A 72 -9.77 -10.69 -0.04
N GLN A 73 -10.18 -9.85 0.93
CA GLN A 73 -10.32 -8.42 0.76
C GLN A 73 -9.40 -7.64 1.68
N PHE A 74 -8.88 -6.54 1.15
CA PHE A 74 -8.05 -5.60 1.91
C PHE A 74 -8.86 -4.35 2.27
N TYR A 75 -8.73 -3.92 3.51
CA TYR A 75 -9.34 -2.70 4.05
C TYR A 75 -8.22 -1.79 4.53
N LEU A 76 -8.07 -0.62 3.90
CA LEU A 76 -7.05 0.34 4.33
C LEU A 76 -7.57 1.07 5.57
N GLU A 77 -6.90 0.83 6.69
CA GLU A 77 -7.28 1.36 8.01
C GLU A 77 -6.61 2.70 8.30
N GLU A 78 -5.32 2.81 7.96
CA GLU A 78 -4.49 3.93 8.40
C GLU A 78 -3.33 4.20 7.43
N VAL A 79 -2.99 5.47 7.27
CA VAL A 79 -1.78 5.95 6.59
C VAL A 79 -0.92 6.64 7.64
N ILE A 80 0.25 6.08 7.91
CA ILE A 80 1.15 6.57 8.95
C ILE A 80 2.34 7.24 8.25
N GLY A 81 2.46 8.55 8.41
CA GLY A 81 3.61 9.33 7.98
C GLY A 81 4.50 9.69 9.16
N HIS A 82 5.71 10.16 8.86
CA HIS A 82 6.54 10.81 9.87
C HIS A 82 6.08 12.25 10.09
N ASP A 83 5.89 12.63 11.35
CA ASP A 83 5.80 14.02 11.76
C ASP A 83 7.17 14.45 12.29
N PHE A 84 7.81 15.37 11.58
CA PHE A 84 9.10 15.94 11.95
C PHE A 84 8.96 17.36 12.53
N SER A 85 7.74 17.81 12.82
CA SER A 85 7.49 19.18 13.30
C SER A 85 8.23 19.48 14.61
N ASP A 86 8.46 18.45 15.43
CA ASP A 86 9.18 18.54 16.70
C ASP A 86 10.67 18.16 16.60
N TRP A 87 11.20 17.93 15.39
CA TRP A 87 12.60 17.52 15.20
C TRP A 87 13.52 18.74 15.04
N GLU A 88 14.28 19.06 16.09
CA GLU A 88 15.43 19.96 15.97
C GLU A 88 16.64 19.19 15.42
N ALA A 89 17.06 19.54 14.21
CA ALA A 89 18.33 19.05 13.65
C ALA A 89 19.49 19.57 14.52
N LYS A 90 20.33 18.65 15.03
CA LYS A 90 21.56 18.98 15.75
C LYS A 90 22.64 19.55 14.83
#